data_AF-A0A951P776-F1
#
_entry.id   AF-A0A951P776-F1
#
_cell.length_a   1.000
_cell.length_b   1.000
_cell.length_c   1.000
_cell.angle_alpha   90.00
_cell.angle_beta   90.00
_cell.angle_gamma   90.00
#
_symmetry.space_group_name_H-M   'P 1'
#
loop_
_entity.id
_entity.type
_entity.pdbx_description
1 polymer ?
#
loop_
_entity_poly.entity_id
_entity_poly.type
_entity_poly.pdbx_seq_one_letter_code
_entity_poly.pdbx_strand_id
1 'polypeptide(L)'
;MSRPDSEKCRLCAKLSAEAAQQRHGATGDGCWDARYCHNRRSYYRHRGIRNYQRQQRRQHQLAQPAQPSPAQPSPTQPSPALTVLQVPSPAVPAAVVHWYRDTKDSPLHALSAELWMGNHRVAKITPVHCLGLSELQIKALLTHFLSEFSQHCGTKVERFRAAVELHPLNCPIRPCPLHPEVECHD
;
A
#
# COMPACT_ATOMS: atom_id res chain seq x y z
N MET A 1 -0.57 -4.20 -22.59
CA MET A 1 -0.96 -5.39 -21.80
C MET A 1 -0.05 -5.53 -20.61
N SER A 2 -0.60 -5.57 -19.40
CA SER A 2 0.17 -5.80 -18.16
C SER A 2 0.79 -7.20 -18.23
N ARG A 3 2.11 -7.32 -18.07
CA ARG A 3 2.75 -8.65 -17.99
C ARG A 3 2.14 -9.43 -16.81
N PRO A 4 1.80 -10.72 -16.98
CA PRO A 4 1.24 -11.53 -15.91
C PRO A 4 2.20 -11.60 -14.73
N ASP A 5 1.66 -11.59 -13.52
CA ASP A 5 2.45 -11.72 -12.31
C ASP A 5 3.11 -13.09 -12.26
N SER A 6 4.44 -13.13 -12.19
CA SER A 6 5.16 -14.38 -12.01
C SER A 6 5.25 -14.67 -10.51
N GLU A 7 4.51 -15.68 -10.05
CA GLU A 7 4.52 -16.13 -8.66
C GLU A 7 5.95 -16.49 -8.20
N LYS A 8 6.73 -17.13 -9.07
CA LYS A 8 8.14 -17.44 -8.84
C LYS A 8 8.96 -16.17 -8.58
N CYS A 9 8.78 -15.12 -9.37
CA CYS A 9 9.48 -13.85 -9.15
C CYS A 9 8.98 -13.14 -7.88
N ARG A 10 7.70 -13.27 -7.54
CA ARG A 10 7.11 -12.74 -6.31
C ARG A 10 7.75 -13.37 -5.08
N LEU A 11 7.95 -14.69 -5.08
CA LEU A 11 8.63 -15.42 -4.01
C LEU A 11 10.14 -15.13 -3.99
N CYS A 12 10.80 -15.09 -5.14
CA CYS A 12 12.23 -14.77 -5.25
C CYS A 12 12.57 -13.36 -4.75
N ALA A 13 11.65 -12.39 -4.91
CA ALA A 13 11.81 -11.02 -4.41
C ALA A 13 11.94 -10.94 -2.88
N LYS A 14 11.48 -11.94 -2.16
CA LYS A 14 11.44 -11.99 -0.69
C LYS A 14 12.79 -12.31 -0.06
N LEU A 15 13.59 -13.11 -0.76
CA LEU A 15 14.92 -13.55 -0.31
C LEU A 15 15.91 -12.37 -0.22
N SER A 16 17.11 -12.57 0.34
CA SER A 16 18.22 -11.66 0.03
C SER A 16 18.65 -11.83 -1.44
N ALA A 17 19.42 -10.90 -1.98
CA ALA A 17 19.93 -11.04 -3.36
C ALA A 17 20.85 -12.28 -3.47
N GLU A 18 21.71 -12.48 -2.48
CA GLU A 18 22.61 -13.63 -2.39
C GLU A 18 21.86 -14.96 -2.28
N ALA A 19 20.88 -15.06 -1.38
CA ALA A 19 20.08 -16.28 -1.22
C ALA A 19 19.27 -16.60 -2.49
N ALA A 20 18.75 -15.57 -3.17
CA ALA A 20 18.07 -15.75 -4.45
C ALA A 20 19.05 -16.21 -5.55
N GLN A 21 20.26 -15.65 -5.61
CA GLN A 21 21.29 -16.06 -6.56
C GLN A 21 21.80 -17.47 -6.29
N GLN A 22 21.94 -17.89 -5.04
CA GLN A 22 22.31 -19.27 -4.71
C GLN A 22 21.22 -20.26 -5.11
N ARG A 23 19.95 -19.92 -4.82
CA ARG A 23 18.81 -20.81 -5.10
C ARG A 23 18.40 -20.86 -6.57
N HIS A 24 18.58 -19.77 -7.31
CA HIS A 24 18.12 -19.64 -8.68
C HIS A 24 19.24 -19.37 -9.70
N GLY A 25 20.49 -19.32 -9.26
CA GLY A 25 21.67 -19.15 -10.13
C GLY A 25 22.15 -20.45 -10.74
N ALA A 26 23.44 -20.51 -11.07
CA ALA A 26 24.05 -21.62 -11.79
C ALA A 26 23.92 -22.97 -11.07
N THR A 27 23.91 -22.96 -9.74
CA THR A 27 23.76 -24.15 -8.88
C THR A 27 22.29 -24.52 -8.61
N GLY A 28 21.35 -23.73 -9.09
CA GLY A 28 19.92 -23.88 -8.84
C GLY A 28 19.13 -24.16 -10.11
N ASP A 29 18.02 -23.44 -10.29
CA ASP A 29 17.14 -23.59 -11.45
C ASP A 29 17.50 -22.69 -12.65
N GLY A 30 18.66 -22.02 -12.60
CA GLY A 30 19.18 -21.18 -13.69
C GLY A 30 18.32 -19.96 -14.06
N CYS A 31 17.30 -19.63 -13.26
CA CYS A 31 16.37 -18.55 -13.54
C CYS A 31 16.93 -17.14 -13.21
N TRP A 32 18.02 -17.06 -12.46
CA TRP A 32 18.63 -15.80 -12.04
C TRP A 32 19.39 -15.12 -13.19
N ASP A 33 18.96 -13.90 -13.53
CA ASP A 33 19.65 -13.02 -14.46
C ASP A 33 20.04 -11.71 -13.75
N ALA A 34 21.34 -11.46 -13.59
CA ALA A 34 21.86 -10.26 -12.94
C ALA A 34 21.37 -8.94 -13.58
N ARG A 35 21.03 -8.94 -14.88
CA ARG A 35 20.55 -7.73 -15.59
C ARG A 35 19.12 -7.37 -15.20
N TYR A 36 18.25 -8.35 -14.93
CA TYR A 36 16.82 -8.11 -14.72
C TYR A 36 16.34 -8.43 -13.30
N CYS A 37 16.93 -9.41 -12.63
CA CYS A 37 16.44 -9.92 -11.35
C CYS A 37 16.47 -8.86 -10.25
N HIS A 38 17.50 -8.01 -10.18
CA HIS A 38 17.51 -6.91 -9.19
C HIS A 38 16.30 -5.98 -9.35
N ASN A 39 16.04 -5.50 -10.57
CA ASN A 39 14.91 -4.61 -10.87
C ASN A 39 13.56 -5.31 -10.68
N ARG A 40 13.41 -6.56 -11.12
CA ARG A 40 12.19 -7.36 -10.91
C ARG A 40 11.90 -7.54 -9.43
N ARG A 41 12.91 -7.90 -8.64
CA ARG A 41 12.76 -8.12 -7.19
C ARG A 41 12.39 -6.83 -6.46
N SER A 42 13.04 -5.71 -6.80
CA SER A 42 12.63 -4.40 -6.32
C SER A 42 11.18 -4.09 -6.71
N TYR A 43 10.78 -4.38 -7.95
CA TYR A 43 9.40 -4.17 -8.38
C TYR A 43 8.39 -4.93 -7.53
N TYR A 44 8.61 -6.22 -7.27
CA TYR A 44 7.69 -7.03 -6.46
C TYR A 44 7.64 -6.59 -5.00
N ARG A 45 8.77 -6.21 -4.39
CA ARG A 45 8.82 -5.67 -3.00
C ARG A 45 8.02 -4.37 -2.83
N HIS A 46 8.09 -3.50 -3.83
CA HIS A 46 7.42 -2.20 -3.81
C HIS A 46 6.06 -2.24 -4.53
N ARG A 47 5.60 -3.41 -4.96
CA ARG A 47 4.36 -3.53 -5.73
C ARG A 47 3.15 -3.11 -4.90
N GLY A 48 3.05 -3.57 -3.66
CA GLY A 48 1.95 -3.24 -2.74
C GLY A 48 1.83 -1.73 -2.54
N ILE A 49 2.93 -1.07 -2.16
CA ILE A 49 2.96 0.38 -1.95
C ILE A 49 2.66 1.17 -3.23
N ARG A 50 3.20 0.76 -4.40
CA ARG A 50 2.92 1.42 -5.69
C ARG A 50 1.46 1.24 -6.12
N ASN A 51 0.89 0.05 -5.92
CA ASN A 51 -0.51 -0.21 -6.23
C ASN A 51 -1.43 0.63 -5.35
N TYR A 52 -1.13 0.67 -4.05
CA TYR A 52 -1.84 1.47 -3.09
C TYR A 52 -1.77 2.98 -3.44
N GLN A 53 -0.59 3.51 -3.71
CA GLN A 53 -0.43 4.91 -4.17
C GLN A 53 -1.16 5.21 -5.49
N ARG A 54 -1.23 4.25 -6.42
CA ARG A 54 -2.00 4.40 -7.66
C ARG A 54 -3.50 4.41 -7.40
N GLN A 55 -3.99 3.57 -6.49
CA GLN A 55 -5.39 3.56 -6.07
C GLN A 55 -5.77 4.91 -5.43
N GLN A 56 -4.94 5.42 -4.52
CA GLN A 56 -5.13 6.73 -3.90
C GLN A 56 -5.22 7.86 -4.94
N ARG A 57 -4.28 7.89 -5.91
CA ARG A 57 -4.30 8.89 -7.00
C ARG A 57 -5.59 8.86 -7.81
N ARG A 58 -6.08 7.66 -8.17
CA ARG A 58 -7.35 7.52 -8.89
C ARG A 58 -8.53 8.04 -8.07
N GLN A 59 -8.58 7.73 -6.78
CA GLN A 59 -9.63 8.24 -5.89
C GLN A 59 -9.58 9.78 -5.77
N HIS A 60 -8.39 10.37 -5.65
CA HIS A 60 -8.23 11.82 -5.58
C HIS A 60 -8.56 12.53 -6.91
N GLN A 61 -8.31 11.90 -8.06
CA GLN A 61 -8.71 12.43 -9.37
C GLN A 61 -10.24 12.41 -9.54
N LEU A 62 -10.91 11.34 -9.09
CA LEU A 62 -12.38 11.24 -9.13
C LEU A 62 -13.09 12.20 -8.16
N ALA A 63 -12.42 12.58 -7.08
CA ALA A 63 -12.97 13.49 -6.06
C ALA A 63 -12.77 14.98 -6.38
N GLN A 64 -11.92 15.33 -7.36
CA GLN A 64 -11.72 16.71 -7.77
C GLN A 64 -12.74 17.09 -8.85
N PRO A 65 -13.50 18.19 -8.68
CA PRO A 65 -14.30 18.73 -9.77
C PRO A 65 -13.37 19.14 -10.91
N ALA A 66 -13.75 18.82 -12.16
CA ALA A 66 -13.02 19.23 -13.35
C ALA A 66 -12.86 20.76 -13.31
N GLN A 67 -11.62 21.23 -13.08
CA GLN A 67 -11.28 22.63 -13.24
C GLN A 67 -11.48 22.96 -14.74
N PRO A 68 -12.31 23.95 -15.09
CA PRO A 68 -12.39 24.39 -16.47
C PRO A 68 -11.00 24.92 -16.87
N SER A 69 -10.40 24.27 -17.88
CA SER A 69 -9.16 24.77 -18.48
C SER A 69 -9.41 26.14 -19.10
N PRO A 70 -8.46 27.10 -19.02
CA PRO A 70 -8.60 28.37 -19.70
C PRO A 70 -8.70 28.11 -21.22
N ALA A 71 -9.85 28.45 -21.78
CA ALA A 71 -10.20 28.21 -23.16
C ALA A 71 -9.24 28.94 -24.11
N GLN A 72 -8.62 28.19 -25.03
CA GLN A 72 -8.15 28.76 -26.29
C GLN A 72 -9.34 28.82 -27.26
N PRO A 73 -9.59 29.95 -27.94
CA PRO A 73 -10.68 30.04 -28.91
C PRO A 73 -10.27 29.28 -30.18
N SER A 74 -11.01 28.22 -30.51
CA SER A 74 -10.98 27.58 -31.83
C SER A 74 -12.41 27.29 -32.25
N PRO A 75 -12.84 27.67 -33.48
CA PRO A 75 -14.22 27.54 -33.90
C PRO A 75 -14.41 26.22 -34.66
N THR A 76 -14.96 25.17 -34.05
CA THR A 76 -15.54 24.06 -34.84
C THR A 76 -16.48 23.13 -34.06
N GLN A 77 -17.76 23.19 -34.46
CA GLN A 77 -18.87 22.23 -34.35
C GLN A 77 -19.51 21.87 -32.98
N PRO A 78 -20.86 21.91 -32.89
CA PRO A 78 -21.59 21.44 -31.73
C PRO A 78 -21.67 19.91 -31.71
N SER A 79 -20.74 19.26 -31.00
CA SER A 79 -20.96 17.90 -30.50
C SER A 79 -22.03 17.94 -29.41
N PRO A 80 -22.92 16.93 -29.29
CA PRO A 80 -23.89 16.89 -28.20
C PRO A 80 -23.14 16.89 -26.87
N ALA A 81 -23.32 17.96 -26.10
CA ALA A 81 -22.66 18.13 -24.81
C ALA A 81 -23.07 16.97 -23.88
N LEU A 82 -22.12 16.13 -23.50
CA LEU A 82 -22.32 15.11 -22.50
C LEU A 82 -22.68 15.77 -21.17
N THR A 83 -23.92 15.60 -20.73
CA THR A 83 -24.35 16.03 -19.40
C THR A 83 -23.80 15.06 -18.36
N VAL A 84 -22.85 15.53 -17.56
CA VAL A 84 -22.34 14.77 -16.42
C VAL A 84 -23.29 14.96 -15.23
N LEU A 85 -23.99 13.89 -14.84
CA LEU A 85 -24.82 13.88 -13.64
C LEU A 85 -23.94 13.59 -12.42
N GLN A 86 -23.95 14.46 -11.42
CA GLN A 86 -23.25 14.25 -10.16
C GLN A 86 -24.16 13.53 -9.16
N VAL A 87 -23.77 12.33 -8.75
CA VAL A 87 -24.41 11.60 -7.65
C VAL A 87 -23.55 11.78 -6.40
N PRO A 88 -24.07 12.35 -5.29
CA PRO A 88 -23.29 12.55 -4.07
C PRO A 88 -22.88 11.18 -3.49
N SER A 89 -21.58 11.01 -3.24
CA SER A 89 -21.07 9.80 -2.61
C SER A 89 -21.46 9.78 -1.12
N PRO A 90 -22.03 8.69 -0.60
CA PRO A 90 -22.41 8.62 0.81
C PRO A 90 -21.16 8.64 1.69
N ALA A 91 -21.15 9.50 2.71
CA ALA A 91 -20.06 9.67 3.66
C ALA A 91 -20.00 8.52 4.69
N VAL A 92 -19.84 7.29 4.21
CA VAL A 92 -19.75 6.10 5.07
C VAL A 92 -18.30 5.93 5.56
N PRO A 93 -18.06 5.70 6.86
CA PRO A 93 -16.73 5.45 7.38
C PRO A 93 -16.19 4.11 6.87
N ALA A 94 -14.98 4.13 6.35
CA ALA A 94 -14.24 2.97 5.90
C ALA A 94 -12.82 2.97 6.50
N ALA A 95 -12.59 2.09 7.46
CA ALA A 95 -11.25 1.83 7.99
C ALA A 95 -10.49 0.84 7.09
N VAL A 96 -9.22 1.15 6.80
CA VAL A 96 -8.31 0.31 6.01
C VAL A 96 -7.07 0.03 6.84
N VAL A 97 -6.74 -1.24 7.02
CA VAL A 97 -5.52 -1.67 7.74
C VAL A 97 -4.39 -1.96 6.76
N HIS A 98 -3.17 -1.60 7.14
CA HIS A 98 -1.94 -1.91 6.40
C HIS A 98 -1.07 -2.85 7.23
N TRP A 99 -0.78 -4.01 6.66
CA TRP A 99 0.05 -5.06 7.25
C TRP A 99 1.43 -5.00 6.62
N TYR A 100 2.46 -4.68 7.41
CA TYR A 100 3.83 -4.76 6.96
C TYR A 100 4.34 -6.18 7.24
N ARG A 101 4.17 -7.07 6.27
CA ARG A 101 4.56 -8.49 6.36
C ARG A 101 4.85 -9.04 4.97
N ASP A 102 5.63 -10.11 4.93
CA ASP A 102 6.05 -10.69 3.65
C ASP A 102 5.02 -11.69 3.10
N THR A 103 4.59 -12.66 3.92
CA THR A 103 3.42 -13.51 3.67
C THR A 103 2.42 -13.38 4.81
N LYS A 104 1.22 -13.93 4.62
CA LYS A 104 0.22 -14.04 5.69
C LYS A 104 0.75 -14.79 6.91
N ASP A 105 1.58 -15.80 6.67
CA ASP A 105 2.16 -16.69 7.69
C ASP A 105 3.52 -16.19 8.21
N SER A 106 4.07 -15.12 7.63
CA SER A 106 5.32 -14.52 8.11
C SER A 106 5.07 -13.68 9.36
N PRO A 107 6.08 -13.54 10.23
CA PRO A 107 6.01 -12.61 11.36
C PRO A 107 5.61 -11.21 10.90
N LEU A 108 4.66 -10.62 11.61
CA LEU A 108 4.20 -9.27 11.36
C LEU A 108 5.26 -8.27 11.82
N HIS A 109 5.75 -7.43 10.91
CA HIS A 109 6.75 -6.42 11.24
C HIS A 109 6.11 -5.16 11.85
N ALA A 110 5.05 -4.65 11.23
CA ALA A 110 4.35 -3.45 11.71
C ALA A 110 2.89 -3.42 11.25
N LEU A 111 2.09 -2.59 11.92
CA LEU A 111 0.69 -2.30 11.59
C LEU A 111 0.44 -0.80 11.53
N SER A 112 -0.39 -0.37 10.57
CA SER A 112 -0.98 0.97 10.56
C SER A 112 -2.39 0.91 10.03
N ALA A 113 -3.15 1.99 10.19
CA ALA A 113 -4.49 2.07 9.62
C ALA A 113 -4.85 3.48 9.19
N GLU A 114 -5.85 3.58 8.34
CA GLU A 114 -6.40 4.85 7.87
C GLU A 114 -7.92 4.82 7.87
N LEU A 115 -8.54 5.96 8.11
CA LEU A 115 -9.99 6.15 8.06
C LEU A 115 -10.37 7.04 6.89
N TRP A 116 -11.37 6.59 6.15
CA TRP A 116 -11.90 7.27 4.97
C TRP A 116 -13.39 7.57 5.16
N MET A 117 -13.83 8.72 4.67
CA MET A 117 -15.24 9.12 4.58
C MET A 117 -15.52 9.43 3.10
N GLY A 118 -16.24 8.53 2.43
CA GLY A 118 -16.37 8.57 0.97
C GLY A 118 -14.99 8.51 0.30
N ASN A 119 -14.60 9.58 -0.40
CA ASN A 119 -13.31 9.70 -1.11
C ASN A 119 -12.22 10.43 -0.32
N HIS A 120 -12.51 10.89 0.91
CA HIS A 120 -11.58 11.70 1.69
C HIS A 120 -10.96 10.86 2.81
N ARG A 121 -9.63 10.82 2.87
CA ARG A 121 -8.93 10.28 4.03
C ARG A 121 -8.99 11.29 5.16
N VAL A 122 -9.69 10.94 6.24
CA VAL A 122 -9.97 11.85 7.36
C VAL A 122 -9.08 11.59 8.58
N ALA A 123 -8.47 10.40 8.70
CA ALA A 123 -7.51 10.10 9.75
C ALA A 123 -6.50 9.03 9.33
N LYS A 124 -5.35 9.00 10.01
CA LYS A 124 -4.30 8.00 9.83
C LYS A 124 -3.66 7.70 11.18
N ILE A 125 -3.54 6.43 11.51
CA ILE A 125 -2.72 5.92 12.59
C ILE A 125 -1.35 5.59 12.01
N THR A 126 -0.29 6.17 12.57
CA THR A 126 1.09 5.91 12.13
C THR A 126 1.48 4.45 12.39
N PRO A 127 2.42 3.87 11.61
CA PRO A 127 2.82 2.49 11.85
C PRO A 127 3.40 2.28 13.23
N VAL A 128 3.07 1.12 13.81
CA VAL A 128 3.59 0.61 15.08
C VAL A 128 4.32 -0.69 14.79
N HIS A 129 5.57 -0.83 15.24
CA HIS A 129 6.30 -2.09 15.15
C HIS A 129 5.59 -3.15 16.01
N CYS A 130 5.44 -4.35 15.47
CA CYS A 130 4.75 -5.46 16.14
C CYS A 130 5.69 -6.61 16.51
N LEU A 131 7.01 -6.43 16.35
CA LEU A 131 8.00 -7.45 16.71
C LEU A 131 7.87 -7.79 18.20
N GLY A 132 7.62 -9.07 18.51
CA GLY A 132 7.43 -9.56 19.89
C GLY A 132 5.99 -9.52 20.42
N LEU A 133 5.03 -8.96 19.67
CA LEU A 133 3.62 -9.01 20.06
C LEU A 133 3.00 -10.38 19.72
N SER A 134 2.24 -10.94 20.66
CA SER A 134 1.41 -12.12 20.43
C SER A 134 0.21 -11.82 19.53
N GLU A 135 -0.40 -12.86 18.96
CA GLU A 135 -1.64 -12.69 18.18
C GLU A 135 -2.77 -12.02 18.96
N LEU A 136 -2.86 -12.28 20.27
CA LEU A 136 -3.86 -11.66 21.13
C LEU A 136 -3.62 -10.15 21.25
N GLN A 137 -2.37 -9.74 21.45
CA GLN A 137 -2.00 -8.32 21.50
C GLN A 137 -2.20 -7.63 20.16
N ILE A 138 -1.93 -8.32 19.05
CA ILE A 138 -2.21 -7.81 17.69
C ILE A 138 -3.71 -7.59 17.49
N LYS A 139 -4.55 -8.55 17.90
CA LYS A 139 -6.02 -8.39 17.85
C LYS A 139 -6.50 -7.24 18.73
N ALA A 140 -5.95 -7.09 19.93
CA ALA A 140 -6.28 -5.98 20.81
C ALA A 140 -5.90 -4.61 20.19
N LEU A 141 -4.73 -4.53 19.56
CA LEU A 141 -4.28 -3.32 18.85
C LEU A 141 -5.20 -2.94 17.70
N LEU A 142 -5.65 -3.92 16.91
CA LEU A 142 -6.61 -3.70 15.82
C LEU A 142 -7.96 -3.20 16.33
N THR A 143 -8.48 -3.78 17.42
CA THR A 143 -9.70 -3.28 18.07
C THR A 143 -9.52 -1.87 18.59
N HIS A 144 -8.35 -1.55 19.16
CA HIS A 144 -8.02 -0.19 19.60
C HIS A 144 -8.02 0.80 18.44
N PHE A 145 -7.42 0.46 17.29
CA PHE A 145 -7.47 1.32 16.09
C PHE A 145 -8.90 1.63 15.65
N LEU A 146 -9.79 0.63 15.67
CA LEU A 146 -11.20 0.80 15.33
C LEU A 146 -11.94 1.69 16.35
N SER A 147 -11.60 1.57 17.63
CA SER A 147 -12.11 2.44 18.69
C SER A 147 -11.68 3.89 18.47
N GLU A 148 -10.40 4.15 18.22
CA GLU A 148 -9.89 5.50 17.92
C GLU A 148 -10.60 6.12 16.72
N PHE A 149 -10.80 5.35 15.64
CA PHE A 149 -11.56 5.82 14.49
C PHE A 149 -13.02 6.10 14.80
N SER A 150 -13.65 5.27 15.61
CA SER A 150 -15.05 5.46 16.03
C SER A 150 -15.23 6.75 16.83
N GLN A 151 -14.28 7.02 17.73
CA GLN A 151 -14.24 8.26 18.51
C GLN A 151 -14.01 9.47 17.60
N HIS A 152 -13.06 9.38 16.66
CA HIS A 152 -12.71 10.47 15.74
C HIS A 152 -13.86 10.89 14.81
N CYS A 153 -14.64 9.95 14.26
CA CYS A 153 -15.72 10.28 13.34
C CYS A 153 -17.13 10.29 13.97
N GLY A 154 -17.24 10.04 15.27
CA GLY A 154 -18.52 9.98 15.99
C GLY A 154 -19.47 8.87 15.52
N THR A 155 -19.00 7.96 14.65
CA THR A 155 -19.79 6.84 14.11
C THR A 155 -19.05 5.54 14.42
N LYS A 156 -19.79 4.52 14.87
CA LYS A 156 -19.19 3.23 15.21
C LYS A 156 -18.54 2.56 13.98
N VAL A 157 -17.24 2.35 14.05
CA VAL A 157 -16.44 1.63 13.04
C VAL A 157 -16.10 0.24 13.58
N GLU A 158 -16.93 -0.74 13.26
CA GLU A 158 -16.82 -2.09 13.87
C GLU A 158 -15.78 -2.99 13.20
N ARG A 159 -15.37 -2.68 11.97
CA ARG A 159 -14.49 -3.53 11.17
C ARG A 159 -13.70 -2.76 10.13
N PHE A 160 -12.54 -3.31 9.79
CA PHE A 160 -11.81 -2.89 8.61
C PHE A 160 -12.55 -3.32 7.35
N ARG A 161 -12.74 -2.36 6.42
CA ARG A 161 -13.37 -2.59 5.11
C ARG A 161 -12.40 -3.16 4.09
N ALA A 162 -11.10 -2.90 4.26
CA ALA A 162 -10.05 -3.43 3.42
C ALA A 162 -8.76 -3.67 4.22
N ALA A 163 -7.93 -4.55 3.69
CA ALA A 163 -6.59 -4.82 4.18
C ALA A 163 -5.59 -4.70 3.03
N VAL A 164 -4.47 -4.02 3.28
CA VAL A 164 -3.39 -3.85 2.32
C VAL A 164 -2.15 -4.52 2.88
N GLU A 165 -1.56 -5.43 2.11
CA GLU A 165 -0.28 -6.05 2.46
C GLU A 165 0.87 -5.28 1.82
N LEU A 166 1.82 -4.86 2.65
CA LEU A 166 3.02 -4.13 2.27
C LEU A 166 4.24 -4.95 2.71
N HIS A 167 5.27 -4.98 1.85
CA HIS A 167 6.52 -5.64 2.21
C HIS A 167 7.17 -4.93 3.42
N PRO A 168 7.79 -5.64 4.39
CA PRO A 168 8.35 -5.06 5.61
C PRO A 168 9.38 -3.94 5.37
N LEU A 169 10.18 -4.05 4.30
CA LEU A 169 11.12 -3.00 3.88
C LEU A 169 10.46 -1.64 3.57
N ASN A 170 9.14 -1.60 3.34
CA ASN A 170 8.41 -0.34 3.17
C ASN A 170 8.02 0.31 4.51
N CYS A 171 8.44 -0.23 5.65
CA CYS A 171 8.18 0.37 6.96
C CYS A 171 8.76 1.79 7.01
N PRO A 172 7.97 2.81 7.37
CA PRO A 172 8.45 4.20 7.44
C PRO A 172 9.01 4.60 8.82
N ILE A 173 8.88 3.76 9.84
CA ILE A 173 9.37 4.06 11.20
C ILE A 173 10.91 4.12 11.17
N ARG A 174 11.53 5.08 11.88
CA ARG A 174 12.99 5.17 12.06
C ARG A 174 13.31 5.55 13.53
N PRO A 175 14.27 4.90 14.20
CA PRO A 175 15.05 3.74 13.73
C PRO A 175 14.19 2.48 13.56
N CYS A 176 14.57 1.58 12.64
CA CYS A 176 13.83 0.34 12.36
C CYS A 176 14.78 -0.85 12.31
N PRO A 177 14.42 -2.02 12.89
CA PRO A 177 15.26 -3.22 12.83
C PRO A 177 15.62 -3.69 11.40
N LEU A 178 14.80 -3.33 10.41
CA LEU A 178 15.05 -3.65 8.99
C LEU A 178 15.81 -2.55 8.24
N HIS A 179 16.05 -1.41 8.89
CA HIS A 179 16.80 -0.27 8.38
C HIS A 179 17.66 0.30 9.52
N PRO A 180 18.69 -0.43 9.98
CA PRO A 180 19.61 0.09 10.99
C PRO A 180 20.26 1.37 10.48
N GLU A 181 20.39 2.36 11.35
CA GLU A 181 21.19 3.54 11.05
C GLU A 181 22.64 3.07 10.92
N VAL A 182 23.26 3.35 9.77
CA VAL A 182 24.69 3.08 9.60
C VAL A 182 25.38 4.17 10.39
N GLU A 183 25.78 3.86 11.62
CA GLU A 183 26.71 4.70 12.35
C GLU A 183 28.03 4.68 11.57
N CYS A 184 28.28 5.75 10.80
CA CYS A 184 29.61 6.01 10.27
C CYS A 184 30.51 6.31 11.47
N HIS A 185 31.30 5.33 11.90
CA HIS A 185 32.44 5.60 12.76
C HIS A 185 33.50 6.31 11.90
N ASP A 186 33.69 7.60 12.15
CA ASP A 186 34.81 8.41 11.65
C ASP A 186 36.15 7.93 12.24
#